data_AF-A0A7V9TNQ4-F1
#
_entry.id   AF-A0A7V9TNQ4-F1
#
_cell.length_a   1.000
_cell.length_b   1.000
_cell.length_c   1.000
_cell.angle_alpha   90.00
_cell.angle_beta   90.00
_cell.angle_gamma   90.00
#
_symmetry.space_group_name_H-M   'P 1'
#
loop_
_entity.id
_entity.type
_entity.pdbx_description
1 polymer ?
#
loop_
_entity_poly.entity_id
_entity_poly.type
_entity_poly.pdbx_seq_one_letter_code
_entity_poly.pdbx_strand_id
1 'polypeptide(L)'
;MVSSTRPGTIATLLISLFLAVEGAWGLLHPPAYGFLPTNTLRAAIHLVLGILGLVVLRTGRVHGYLRIVGSIVLAVGAGWFLPVVGDTIRSLLAVDRNGALINIGLGLLGLLSSRAERHTGPREPRDRTIPV
;
A
#
# COMPACT_ATOMS: atom_id res chain seq x y z
N MET A 1 -19.71 -12.55 -2.76
CA MET A 1 -18.39 -12.58 -3.45
C MET A 1 -18.06 -11.17 -3.90
N VAL A 2 -16.90 -10.62 -3.52
CA VAL A 2 -16.44 -9.32 -3.99
C VAL A 2 -16.13 -9.45 -5.49
N SER A 3 -16.70 -8.58 -6.32
CA SER A 3 -16.41 -8.55 -7.76
C SER A 3 -14.91 -8.26 -7.94
N SER A 4 -14.18 -9.23 -8.49
CA SER A 4 -12.73 -9.16 -8.73
C SER A 4 -12.33 -8.14 -9.79
N THR A 5 -13.31 -7.51 -10.43
CA THR A 5 -13.12 -6.54 -11.51
C THR A 5 -13.00 -5.10 -11.02
N ARG A 6 -13.20 -4.83 -9.72
CA ARG A 6 -13.02 -3.47 -9.19
C ARG A 6 -11.54 -3.10 -9.14
N PRO A 7 -11.16 -1.91 -9.65
CA PRO A 7 -9.76 -1.48 -9.69
C PRO A 7 -9.16 -1.39 -8.28
N GLY A 8 -9.93 -0.98 -7.27
CA GLY A 8 -9.48 -0.96 -5.88
C GLY A 8 -9.20 -2.36 -5.34
N THR A 9 -10.04 -3.34 -5.64
CA THR A 9 -9.83 -4.74 -5.21
C THR A 9 -8.57 -5.33 -5.83
N ILE A 10 -8.36 -5.13 -7.13
CA ILE A 10 -7.16 -5.60 -7.84
C ILE A 10 -5.91 -4.95 -7.27
N ALA A 11 -5.90 -3.62 -7.14
CA ALA A 11 -4.75 -2.90 -6.59
C ALA A 11 -4.45 -3.31 -5.15
N THR A 12 -5.49 -3.52 -4.33
CA THR A 12 -5.33 -4.01 -2.96
C THR A 12 -4.67 -5.37 -2.97
N LEU A 13 -5.13 -6.31 -3.81
CA LEU A 13 -4.51 -7.62 -3.93
C LEU A 13 -3.04 -7.53 -4.32
N LEU A 14 -2.72 -6.78 -5.38
CA LEU A 14 -1.34 -6.66 -5.88
C LEU A 14 -0.40 -6.01 -4.86
N ILE A 15 -0.80 -4.88 -4.27
CA ILE A 15 0.00 -4.17 -3.27
C ILE A 15 0.18 -5.06 -2.04
N SER A 16 -0.89 -5.68 -1.56
CA SER A 16 -0.83 -6.49 -0.34
C SER A 16 0.01 -7.75 -0.52
N LEU A 17 -0.09 -8.40 -1.68
CA LEU A 17 0.74 -9.55 -2.00
C LEU A 17 2.21 -9.16 -2.12
N PHE A 18 2.51 -8.05 -2.81
CA PHE A 18 3.87 -7.53 -2.92
C PHE A 18 4.47 -7.25 -1.53
N LEU A 19 3.75 -6.52 -0.67
CA LEU A 19 4.21 -6.20 0.68
C LEU A 19 4.37 -7.44 1.56
N ALA A 20 3.43 -8.39 1.49
CA ALA A 20 3.51 -9.63 2.26
C ALA A 20 4.70 -10.49 1.82
N VAL A 21 4.92 -10.64 0.51
CA VAL A 21 6.04 -11.40 -0.04
C VAL A 21 7.37 -10.74 0.29
N GLU A 22 7.50 -9.42 0.09
CA GLU A 22 8.73 -8.70 0.42
C GLU A 22 9.03 -8.76 1.92
N GLY A 23 8.01 -8.57 2.77
CA GLY A 23 8.16 -8.64 4.21
C GLY A 23 8.52 -10.03 4.71
N ALA A 24 7.84 -11.08 4.22
CA ALA A 24 8.17 -12.46 4.57
C ALA A 24 9.59 -12.82 4.08
N TRP A 25 9.95 -12.45 2.85
CA TRP A 25 11.28 -12.68 2.31
C TRP A 25 12.36 -11.99 3.14
N GLY A 26 12.16 -10.73 3.49
CA GLY A 26 13.09 -9.92 4.27
C GLY A 26 13.31 -10.42 5.70
N LEU A 27 12.27 -11.01 6.33
CA LEU A 27 12.40 -11.63 7.65
C LEU A 27 13.13 -12.99 7.60
N LEU A 28 12.99 -13.74 6.51
CA LEU A 28 13.64 -15.05 6.33
C LEU A 28 15.10 -14.93 5.86
N HIS A 29 15.45 -13.85 5.15
CA HIS A 29 16.79 -13.65 4.58
C HIS A 29 17.44 -12.30 4.97
N PRO A 30 17.62 -11.97 6.26
CA PRO A 30 18.33 -10.77 6.68
C PRO A 30 19.86 -10.94 6.58
N PRO A 31 20.64 -9.93 6.12
CA PRO A 31 20.29 -8.75 5.34
C PRO A 31 20.30 -9.13 3.85
N ALA A 32 19.16 -9.04 3.16
CA ALA A 32 19.10 -9.43 1.76
C ALA A 32 19.94 -8.45 0.91
N TYR A 33 21.22 -8.76 0.72
CA TYR A 33 22.07 -8.17 -0.30
C TYR A 33 21.51 -8.64 -1.65
N GLY A 34 20.79 -7.75 -2.34
CA GLY A 34 20.07 -8.05 -3.57
C GLY A 34 19.40 -6.81 -4.17
N PHE A 35 18.49 -7.01 -5.13
CA PHE A 35 17.85 -5.93 -5.88
C PHE A 35 17.00 -4.97 -5.03
N LEU A 36 16.58 -5.39 -3.83
CA LEU A 36 15.80 -4.63 -2.86
C LEU A 36 16.35 -4.87 -1.44
N PRO A 37 17.37 -4.12 -0.99
CA PRO A 37 17.87 -4.22 0.38
C PRO A 37 16.75 -3.93 1.38
N THR A 38 16.72 -4.67 2.49
CA THR A 38 15.71 -4.52 3.54
C THR A 38 16.30 -4.87 4.91
N ASN A 39 15.72 -4.30 5.97
CA ASN A 39 16.06 -4.65 7.34
C ASN A 39 14.84 -5.26 8.06
N THR A 40 15.06 -5.81 9.25
CA THR A 40 14.02 -6.50 10.02
C THR A 40 12.81 -5.60 10.29
N LEU A 41 13.03 -4.32 10.60
CA LEU A 41 11.96 -3.37 10.88
C LEU A 41 11.07 -3.14 9.65
N ARG A 42 11.67 -2.82 8.51
CA ARG A 42 10.94 -2.62 7.25
C ARG A 42 10.22 -3.89 6.80
N ALA A 43 10.89 -5.04 6.89
CA ALA A 43 10.30 -6.32 6.54
C ALA A 43 9.08 -6.65 7.41
N ALA A 44 9.15 -6.39 8.73
CA ALA A 44 8.02 -6.55 9.64
C ALA A 44 6.86 -5.61 9.28
N ILE A 45 7.14 -4.33 9.00
CA ILE A 45 6.12 -3.35 8.56
C ILE A 45 5.43 -3.82 7.28
N HIS A 46 6.20 -4.21 6.26
CA HIS A 46 5.65 -4.68 5.00
C HIS A 46 4.81 -5.94 5.17
N LEU A 47 5.26 -6.90 5.97
CA LEU A 47 4.49 -8.12 6.25
C LEU A 47 3.15 -7.79 6.92
N VAL A 48 3.16 -6.94 7.95
CA VAL A 48 1.93 -6.52 8.66
C VAL A 48 0.97 -5.80 7.72
N LEU A 49 1.46 -4.83 6.94
CA LEU A 49 0.62 -4.11 5.98
C LEU A 49 0.07 -5.04 4.90
N GLY A 50 0.89 -5.94 4.37
CA GLY A 50 0.48 -6.93 3.39
C GLY A 50 -0.61 -7.86 3.91
N ILE A 51 -0.44 -8.44 5.09
CA ILE A 51 -1.45 -9.30 5.72
C ILE A 51 -2.75 -8.51 5.99
N LEU A 52 -2.64 -7.29 6.51
CA LEU A 52 -3.80 -6.43 6.76
C LEU A 52 -4.60 -6.19 5.48
N GLY A 53 -3.93 -5.93 4.36
CA GLY A 53 -4.59 -5.73 3.08
C GLY A 53 -5.32 -6.99 2.58
N LEU A 54 -4.72 -8.18 2.76
CA LEU A 54 -5.38 -9.45 2.46
C LEU A 54 -6.62 -9.71 3.33
N VAL A 55 -6.59 -9.29 4.60
CA VAL A 55 -7.75 -9.35 5.48
C VAL A 55 -8.82 -8.36 5.03
N VAL A 56 -8.44 -7.12 4.68
CA VAL A 56 -9.37 -6.07 4.21
C VAL A 56 -10.08 -6.49 2.92
N LEU A 57 -9.42 -7.23 2.01
CA LEU A 57 -10.06 -7.76 0.80
C LEU A 57 -11.35 -8.55 1.10
N ARG A 58 -11.38 -9.29 2.21
CA ARG A 58 -12.56 -10.10 2.60
C ARG A 58 -13.77 -9.22 2.97
N THR A 59 -13.53 -7.98 3.37
CA THR A 59 -14.58 -7.03 3.75
C THR A 59 -15.16 -6.27 2.55
N GLY A 60 -14.47 -6.26 1.41
CA GLY A 60 -14.83 -5.43 0.24
C GLY A 60 -14.67 -3.91 0.46
N ARG A 61 -14.26 -3.45 1.64
CA ARG A 61 -14.08 -2.02 1.99
C ARG A 61 -12.62 -1.59 1.85
N VAL A 62 -12.07 -1.76 0.65
CA VAL A 62 -10.63 -1.58 0.38
C VAL A 62 -10.17 -0.13 0.30
N HIS A 63 -11.10 0.81 0.12
CA HIS A 63 -10.81 2.22 -0.09
C HIS A 63 -9.89 2.83 0.99
N GLY A 64 -10.24 2.60 2.28
CA GLY A 64 -9.50 3.17 3.41
C GLY A 64 -8.08 2.61 3.51
N TYR A 65 -7.93 1.30 3.34
CA TYR A 65 -6.62 0.64 3.30
C TYR A 65 -5.73 1.24 2.21
N LEU A 66 -6.22 1.30 0.98
CA LEU A 66 -5.47 1.85 -0.16
C LEU A 66 -5.05 3.31 0.08
N ARG A 67 -5.92 4.11 0.71
CA ARG A 67 -5.60 5.50 1.03
C ARG A 67 -4.47 5.59 2.04
N ILE A 68 -4.57 4.85 3.14
CA ILE A 68 -3.59 4.89 4.24
C ILE A 68 -2.26 4.32 3.79
N VAL A 69 -2.26 3.08 3.29
CA VAL A 69 -1.03 2.41 2.83
C VAL A 69 -0.41 3.14 1.66
N GLY A 70 -1.22 3.55 0.67
CA GLY A 70 -0.74 4.35 -0.44
C GLY A 70 -0.06 5.64 -0.01
N SER A 71 -0.62 6.34 1.00
CA SER A 71 0.00 7.56 1.55
C SER A 71 1.31 7.28 2.27
N ILE A 72 1.36 6.26 3.13
CA ILE A 72 2.56 5.90 3.89
C ILE A 72 3.68 5.50 2.94
N VAL A 73 3.40 4.59 2.01
CA VAL A 73 4.40 4.07 1.07
C VAL A 73 4.87 5.19 0.14
N LEU A 74 3.97 6.06 -0.35
CA LEU A 74 4.36 7.24 -1.13
C LEU A 74 5.24 8.20 -0.32
N ALA A 75 4.88 8.47 0.94
CA ALA A 75 5.64 9.37 1.81
C ALA A 75 7.05 8.84 2.09
N VAL A 76 7.21 7.54 2.31
CA VAL A 76 8.54 6.91 2.45
C VAL A 76 9.33 7.02 1.14
N GLY A 77 8.71 6.73 0.00
CA GLY A 77 9.39 6.81 -1.30
C GLY A 77 9.80 8.24 -1.67
N ALA A 78 8.91 9.21 -1.53
CA ALA A 78 9.18 10.62 -1.82
C ALA A 78 10.13 11.25 -0.78
N GLY A 79 9.94 10.94 0.50
CA GLY A 79 10.76 11.45 1.61
C GLY A 79 12.22 11.03 1.50
N TRP A 80 12.50 9.90 0.83
CA TRP A 80 13.86 9.44 0.57
C TRP A 80 14.72 10.46 -0.20
N PHE A 81 14.10 11.29 -1.05
CA PHE A 81 14.77 12.31 -1.85
C PHE A 81 14.95 13.65 -1.12
N LEU A 82 14.43 13.78 0.10
CA LEU A 82 14.58 15.00 0.90
C LEU A 82 15.86 14.93 1.75
N PRO A 83 16.59 16.04 1.94
CA PRO A 83 17.85 16.04 2.70
C PRO A 83 17.71 15.55 4.14
N VAL A 84 16.77 16.12 4.90
CA VAL A 84 16.60 15.83 6.34
C VAL A 84 15.88 14.50 6.56
N VAL A 85 14.83 14.23 5.79
CA VAL A 85 13.98 13.04 5.96
C VAL A 85 14.64 11.80 5.34
N GLY A 86 15.37 11.98 4.25
CA GLY A 86 15.98 10.88 3.50
C GLY A 86 17.05 10.12 4.29
N ASP A 87 17.85 10.83 5.09
CA ASP A 87 18.86 10.20 5.96
C ASP A 87 18.21 9.31 7.03
N THR A 88 17.08 9.77 7.57
CA THR A 88 16.29 9.01 8.54
C THR A 88 15.68 7.76 7.87
N ILE A 89 15.13 7.88 6.66
CA ILE A 89 14.54 6.75 5.93
C ILE A 89 15.61 5.72 5.55
N ARG A 90 16.77 6.17 5.04
CA ARG A 90 17.88 5.28 4.65
C ARG A 90 18.43 4.52 5.86
N SER A 91 18.61 5.20 6.99
CA SER A 91 19.14 4.57 8.21
C SER A 91 18.13 3.65 8.89
N LEU A 92 16.87 4.09 9.07
CA LEU A 92 15.87 3.34 9.82
C LEU A 92 15.24 2.20 9.02
N LEU A 93 15.00 2.40 7.72
CA LEU A 93 14.25 1.45 6.89
C LEU A 93 15.11 0.73 5.86
N ALA A 94 16.41 1.04 5.78
CA ALA A 94 17.33 0.46 4.79
C ALA A 94 16.81 0.56 3.34
N VAL A 95 16.07 1.63 3.03
CA VAL A 95 15.53 1.87 1.69
C VAL A 95 16.61 2.45 0.81
N ASP A 96 16.89 1.79 -0.31
CA ASP A 96 17.78 2.30 -1.36
C ASP A 96 16.99 3.10 -2.42
N ARG A 97 17.68 3.55 -3.46
CA ARG A 97 17.06 4.33 -4.54
C ARG A 97 15.96 3.53 -5.26
N ASN A 98 16.18 2.24 -5.52
CA ASN A 98 15.20 1.39 -6.21
C ASN A 98 13.96 1.18 -5.34
N GLY A 99 14.16 0.86 -4.05
CA GLY A 99 13.07 0.74 -3.08
C GLY A 99 12.26 2.04 -2.95
N ALA A 100 12.92 3.20 -2.99
CA ALA A 100 12.24 4.50 -2.96
C ALA A 100 11.35 4.70 -4.20
N LEU A 101 11.85 4.38 -5.40
CA LEU A 101 11.07 4.49 -6.64
C LEU A 101 9.89 3.52 -6.68
N ILE A 102 10.09 2.27 -6.23
CA ILE A 102 9.01 1.29 -6.10
C ILE A 102 7.96 1.77 -5.10
N ASN A 103 8.38 2.33 -3.96
CA ASN A 103 7.47 2.91 -2.98
C ASN A 103 6.66 4.07 -3.56
N ILE A 104 7.27 4.95 -4.37
CA ILE A 104 6.51 5.99 -5.08
C ILE A 104 5.47 5.36 -6.01
N GLY A 105 5.86 4.36 -6.82
CA GLY A 105 4.96 3.69 -7.76
C GLY A 105 3.78 3.01 -7.07
N LEU A 106 4.04 2.21 -6.04
CA LEU A 106 3.01 1.53 -5.23
C LEU A 106 2.12 2.51 -4.48
N GLY A 107 2.72 3.58 -3.94
CA GLY A 107 2.01 4.63 -3.25
C GLY A 107 1.02 5.35 -4.17
N LEU A 108 1.47 5.76 -5.35
CA LEU A 108 0.62 6.36 -6.39
C LEU A 108 -0.47 5.39 -6.86
N LEU A 109 -0.11 4.13 -7.15
CA LEU A 109 -1.08 3.10 -7.52
C LEU A 109 -2.16 2.96 -6.45
N GLY A 110 -1.78 2.91 -5.18
CA GLY A 110 -2.68 2.81 -4.04
C GLY A 110 -3.65 4.01 -3.98
N LEU A 111 -3.13 5.23 -4.06
CA LEU A 111 -3.94 6.45 -4.00
C LEU A 111 -4.88 6.60 -5.20
N LEU A 112 -4.39 6.33 -6.41
CA LEU A 112 -5.22 6.40 -7.62
C LEU A 112 -6.34 5.36 -7.58
N SER A 113 -6.02 4.13 -7.16
CA SER A 113 -7.00 3.05 -7.03
C SER A 113 -8.00 3.32 -5.91
N SER A 114 -7.54 3.92 -4.80
CA SER A 114 -8.39 4.40 -3.71
C SER A 114 -9.39 5.43 -4.21
N ARG A 115 -8.94 6.38 -5.04
CA ARG A 115 -9.78 7.42 -5.63
C ARG A 115 -10.80 6.83 -6.60
N ALA A 116 -10.37 5.90 -7.47
CA ALA A 116 -11.26 5.18 -8.38
C ALA A 116 -12.34 4.40 -7.62
N GLU A 117 -11.98 3.72 -6.52
CA GLU A 117 -12.92 2.94 -5.70
C GLU A 117 -14.01 3.83 -5.08
N ARG A 118 -13.69 5.09 -4.69
CA ARG A 118 -14.72 6.04 -4.20
C ARG A 118 -15.81 6.31 -5.24
N HIS A 119 -15.45 6.34 -6.51
CA HIS A 119 -16.37 6.69 -7.60
C HIS A 119 -17.16 5.47 -8.11
N THR A 120 -16.72 4.25 -7.81
CA THR A 120 -17.38 2.99 -8.19
C THR A 120 -18.16 2.32 -7.05
N GLY A 121 -18.17 2.92 -5.84
CA GLY A 121 -18.94 2.43 -4.71
C GLY A 121 -20.46 2.53 -4.93
N PRO A 122 -21.28 1.79 -4.16
CA PRO A 122 -22.75 1.89 -4.24
C PRO A 122 -23.15 3.35 -4.03
N ARG A 123 -23.84 3.96 -5.00
CA ARG A 123 -24.49 5.24 -4.79
C ARG A 123 -25.51 5.04 -3.68
N GLU A 124 -25.43 5.82 -2.60
CA GLU A 124 -26.52 5.88 -1.63
C GLU A 124 -27.83 6.09 -2.38
N PRO A 125 -28.92 5.40 -2.02
CA PRO A 125 -30.24 5.74 -2.53
C PRO A 125 -30.44 7.21 -2.20
N ARG A 126 -30.47 8.07 -3.23
CA ARG A 126 -30.98 9.44 -3.05
C ARG A 126 -32.39 9.24 -2.51
N ASP A 127 -32.55 9.55 -1.24
CA ASP A 127 -33.84 9.57 -0.58
C ASP A 127 -34.71 10.55 -1.39
N ARG A 128 -35.50 9.99 -2.31
CA ARG A 128 -36.52 10.72 -3.04
C ARG A 128 -37.70 10.80 -2.09
N THR A 129 -37.56 11.59 -1.03
CA THR A 129 -38.72 12.14 -0.36
C THR A 129 -39.33 13.15 -1.32
N ILE A 130 -40.27 12.65 -2.13
CA ILE A 130 -41.19 13.49 -2.89
C ILE A 130 -42.12 14.11 -1.82
N PRO A 131 -42.11 15.44 -1.62
CA PRO A 131 -43.13 16.05 -0.78
C PRO A 131 -44.47 15.90 -1.50
N VAL A 132 -45.43 15.28 -0.80
CA VAL A 132 -46.84 15.16 -1.21
C VAL A 132 -47.52 16.51 -1.07
#